data_AF-A0A1Y2HAF1-F1
#
_entry.id   AF-A0A1Y2HAF1-F1
#
_cell.length_a   1.000
_cell.length_b   1.000
_cell.length_c   1.000
_cell.angle_alpha   90.00
_cell.angle_beta   90.00
_cell.angle_gamma   90.00
#
_symmetry.space_group_name_H-M   'P 1'
#
loop_
_entity.id
_entity.type
_entity.pdbx_description
1 polymer ?
#
loop_
_entity_poly.entity_id
_entity_poly.type
_entity_poly.pdbx_seq_one_letter_code
_entity_poly.pdbx_strand_id
1 'polypeptide(L)'
;MCAALGIAGGPAAIIKDGPQAVRNRLDPRLLDVNAPHPAKAPLWAEFVHALATDPDNVWIITARLHHPETIHAALTMLASLGLLPAVPKPQHIWPVAHPGFPARFIAEFPEHPPLPNLPGDPPLHWSRYKAELLSTLMHRFARETPAGNVTLCKFSDDDHKNVEATLKYLPPVIAQLEGKVAVQVYSTAHVPPPSMAYIDPSGTRDPQADLALAVPQPCSATHPNWHSASLTINTSNKFKAAEFRTYLLPHVHALDMHAHDLPEPDSDPLTIMRYKASHVCPPGTICDDTSLEIPDAHADAAHLVGTNIKWGAHALDALAGKRALFVCMLGRVRANAESGKDEVAVYRGETWGTICLEDKDAHARLRCAPGFLPWFVPDDGDRPGWSLARYIVEGVDYTRVNPRWIAVQDLLAERAYLVCPTLDKWQGKWQKEDEN
;
A
#
# COMPACT_ATOMS: atom_id res chain seq x y z
N MET A 1 -8.64 67.46 15.13
CA MET A 1 -9.54 66.32 15.41
C MET A 1 -9.45 65.35 14.25
N CYS A 2 -9.06 64.09 14.32
CA CYS A 2 -8.34 63.21 15.26
C CYS A 2 -7.76 62.09 14.35
N ALA A 3 -6.44 61.84 14.37
CA ALA A 3 -5.78 60.63 14.88
C ALA A 3 -6.23 59.31 14.20
N ALA A 4 -5.45 58.64 13.33
CA ALA A 4 -4.21 57.88 13.58
C ALA A 4 -4.39 56.64 14.47
N LEU A 5 -4.33 55.45 13.85
CA LEU A 5 -3.80 54.21 14.46
C LEU A 5 -3.07 53.40 13.37
N GLY A 6 -1.74 53.44 13.43
CA GLY A 6 -0.86 52.58 12.66
C GLY A 6 -0.68 51.22 13.34
N ILE A 7 -0.80 50.16 12.56
CA ILE A 7 -0.44 48.81 12.97
C ILE A 7 1.00 48.58 12.50
N ALA A 8 1.92 48.49 13.46
CA ALA A 8 3.31 48.15 13.22
C ALA A 8 3.43 46.67 12.87
N GLY A 9 3.79 46.37 11.61
CA GLY A 9 4.24 45.04 11.21
C GLY A 9 5.65 44.79 11.75
N GLY A 10 5.77 43.89 12.72
CA GLY A 10 7.07 43.36 13.13
C GLY A 10 7.64 42.44 12.04
N PRO A 11 8.95 42.46 11.77
CA PRO A 11 9.55 41.57 10.80
C PRO A 11 9.47 40.12 11.29
N ALA A 12 9.00 39.22 10.43
CA ALA A 12 9.13 37.80 10.62
C ALA A 12 10.62 37.46 10.86
N ALA A 13 10.90 36.71 11.91
CA ALA A 13 12.25 36.26 12.22
C ALA A 13 12.76 35.40 11.07
N ILE A 14 13.68 35.96 10.28
CA ILE A 14 14.45 35.22 9.28
C ILE A 14 15.34 34.25 10.06
N ILE A 15 15.03 32.95 9.97
CA ILE A 15 15.93 31.89 10.43
C ILE A 15 17.15 31.94 9.50
N LYS A 16 18.25 32.49 10.00
CA LYS A 16 19.56 32.59 9.31
C LYS A 16 20.45 31.38 9.57
N ASP A 17 19.86 30.20 9.76
CA ASP A 17 20.66 29.00 9.92
C ASP A 17 21.07 28.49 8.53
N GLY A 18 22.34 28.69 8.18
CA GLY A 18 22.91 28.23 6.92
C GLY A 18 22.95 26.71 6.79
N PRO A 19 23.27 26.17 5.60
CA PRO A 19 23.28 24.73 5.29
C PRO A 19 24.09 23.86 6.28
N GLN A 20 25.07 24.45 6.96
CA GLN A 20 25.91 23.79 7.96
C GLN A 20 25.14 23.40 9.23
N ALA A 21 24.10 24.14 9.61
CA ALA A 21 23.30 23.87 10.82
C ALA A 21 22.37 22.66 10.65
N VAL A 22 21.97 22.34 9.42
CA VAL A 22 21.20 21.14 9.07
C VAL A 22 22.10 19.90 9.07
N ARG A 23 23.35 20.02 8.60
CA ARG A 23 24.34 18.92 8.64
C ARG A 23 24.68 18.46 10.06
N ASN A 24 24.73 19.36 11.03
CA ASN A 24 25.10 19.03 12.41
C ASN A 24 23.98 18.37 13.23
N ARG A 25 22.78 18.18 12.64
CA ARG A 25 21.64 17.50 13.29
C ARG A 25 21.41 16.08 12.75
N LEU A 26 22.24 15.60 11.83
CA LEU A 26 22.16 14.25 11.28
C LEU A 26 23.24 13.37 11.92
N ASP A 27 22.83 12.18 12.36
CA ASP A 27 23.67 11.19 13.04
C ASP A 27 24.90 10.83 12.18
N PRO A 28 26.14 10.95 12.71
CA PRO A 28 27.37 10.60 11.97
C PRO A 28 27.40 9.16 11.45
N ARG A 29 26.58 8.26 11.99
CA ARG A 29 26.41 6.88 11.51
C ARG A 29 25.69 6.77 10.16
N LEU A 30 25.14 7.87 9.64
CA LEU A 30 24.49 7.95 8.32
C LEU A 30 25.45 8.19 7.15
N LEU A 31 26.77 8.29 7.39
CA LEU A 31 27.77 8.67 6.36
C LEU A 31 28.80 7.57 6.04
N ASP A 32 28.61 6.33 6.52
CA ASP A 32 29.48 5.21 6.12
C ASP A 32 29.10 4.68 4.73
N VAL A 33 29.83 5.13 3.72
CA VAL A 33 29.66 4.78 2.30
C VAL A 33 30.09 3.35 1.94
N ASN A 34 30.62 2.57 2.89
CA ASN A 34 31.20 1.24 2.61
C ASN A 34 30.46 0.05 3.26
N ALA A 35 29.36 0.27 4.00
CA ALA A 35 28.56 -0.82 4.56
C ALA A 35 27.52 -1.34 3.54
N PRO A 36 27.28 -2.66 3.44
CA PRO A 36 26.18 -3.21 2.64
C PRO A 36 24.86 -2.74 3.24
N HIS A 37 24.26 -1.73 2.62
CA HIS A 37 23.07 -1.07 3.13
C HIS A 37 21.86 -2.00 2.94
N PRO A 38 21.24 -2.53 4.02
CA PRO A 38 19.93 -3.13 3.89
C PRO A 38 19.00 -2.04 3.35
N ALA A 39 18.20 -2.37 2.33
CA ALA A 39 17.32 -1.45 1.62
C ALA A 39 16.28 -0.83 2.58
N LYS A 40 16.69 0.18 3.34
CA LYS A 40 15.79 1.12 4.00
C LYS A 40 15.30 2.04 2.90
N ALA A 41 14.00 1.98 2.62
CA ALA A 41 13.37 2.89 1.67
C ALA A 41 13.78 4.34 2.02
N PRO A 42 14.11 5.17 1.03
CA PRO A 42 14.54 6.52 1.31
C PRO A 42 13.33 7.35 1.75
N LEU A 43 13.39 7.70 3.03
CA LEU A 43 12.45 8.52 3.77
C LEU A 43 12.41 9.89 3.09
N TRP A 44 11.23 10.52 2.98
CA TRP A 44 10.99 11.90 2.55
C TRP A 44 12.15 12.91 2.77
N ALA A 45 12.92 12.78 3.85
CA ALA A 45 14.17 13.49 4.13
C ALA A 45 15.20 13.49 2.98
N GLU A 46 15.37 12.39 2.24
CA GLU A 46 16.35 12.32 1.14
C GLU A 46 15.89 13.11 -0.09
N PHE A 47 14.59 13.05 -0.40
CA PHE A 47 13.99 13.91 -1.42
C PHE A 47 14.14 15.40 -1.04
N VAL A 48 13.85 15.73 0.22
CA VAL A 48 14.06 17.09 0.76
C VAL A 48 15.53 17.50 0.67
N HIS A 49 16.46 16.58 0.98
CA HIS A 49 17.90 16.84 0.88
C HIS A 49 18.36 17.07 -0.56
N ALA A 50 17.86 16.27 -1.51
CA ALA A 50 18.13 16.45 -2.93
C ALA A 50 17.66 17.83 -3.41
N LEU A 51 16.43 18.23 -3.05
CA LEU A 51 15.91 19.57 -3.34
C LEU A 51 16.72 20.70 -2.70
N ALA A 52 17.24 20.48 -1.49
CA ALA A 52 18.08 21.48 -0.81
C ALA A 52 19.45 21.64 -1.48
N THR A 53 19.96 20.55 -2.09
CA THR A 53 21.32 20.50 -2.62
C THR A 53 21.37 20.96 -4.08
N ASP A 54 20.44 20.47 -4.91
CA ASP A 54 20.43 20.74 -6.35
C ASP A 54 19.01 20.65 -6.92
N PRO A 55 18.13 21.63 -6.64
CA PRO A 55 16.73 21.58 -7.06
C PRO A 55 16.55 21.59 -8.57
N ASP A 56 17.53 22.13 -9.29
CA ASP A 56 17.53 22.21 -10.75
C ASP A 56 17.75 20.84 -11.40
N ASN A 57 18.31 19.87 -10.68
CA ASN A 57 18.54 18.51 -11.18
C ASN A 57 17.64 17.45 -10.53
N VAL A 58 16.58 17.86 -9.82
CA VAL A 58 15.57 16.95 -9.27
C VAL A 58 14.44 16.71 -10.27
N TRP A 59 14.26 15.45 -10.66
CA TRP A 59 13.19 15.00 -11.56
C TRP A 59 12.17 14.15 -10.81
N ILE A 60 10.88 14.38 -11.03
CA ILE A 60 9.78 13.63 -10.40
C ILE A 60 9.12 12.75 -11.45
N ILE A 61 9.14 11.43 -11.25
CA ILE A 61 8.35 10.48 -12.08
C ILE A 61 7.29 9.83 -11.21
N THR A 62 6.00 9.98 -11.56
CA THR A 62 4.86 9.47 -10.79
C THR A 62 3.79 8.81 -11.67
N ALA A 63 2.99 7.90 -11.12
CA ALA A 63 1.82 7.29 -11.79
C ALA A 63 0.50 8.00 -11.50
N ARG A 64 0.53 9.23 -10.98
CA ARG A 64 -0.69 10.01 -10.76
C ARG A 64 -1.29 10.51 -12.08
N LEU A 65 -2.62 10.62 -12.12
CA LEU A 65 -3.39 11.16 -13.24
C LEU A 65 -3.39 12.70 -13.30
N HIS A 66 -2.72 13.37 -12.36
CA HIS A 66 -2.69 14.83 -12.28
C HIS A 66 -1.85 15.46 -13.41
N HIS A 67 -2.23 16.66 -13.85
CA HIS A 67 -1.40 17.47 -14.74
C HIS A 67 -0.07 17.84 -14.04
N PRO A 68 1.07 17.91 -14.75
CA PRO A 68 2.35 18.34 -14.15
C PRO A 68 2.24 19.67 -13.39
N GLU A 69 1.45 20.61 -13.89
CA GLU A 69 1.22 21.91 -13.25
C GLU A 69 0.48 21.80 -11.91
N THR A 70 -0.46 20.86 -11.79
CA THR A 70 -1.17 20.60 -10.52
C THR A 70 -0.20 20.08 -9.47
N ILE A 71 0.68 19.14 -9.85
CA ILE A 71 1.72 18.62 -8.96
C ILE A 71 2.69 19.73 -8.58
N HIS A 72 3.13 20.54 -9.54
CA HIS A 72 3.99 21.69 -9.30
C HIS A 72 3.37 22.72 -8.35
N ALA A 73 2.09 23.03 -8.51
CA ALA A 73 1.36 23.93 -7.63
C ALA A 73 1.31 23.40 -6.18
N ALA A 74 1.09 22.10 -6.00
CA ALA A 74 1.14 21.46 -4.68
C ALA A 74 2.54 21.57 -4.06
N LEU A 75 3.60 21.30 -4.82
CA LEU A 75 4.99 21.46 -4.34
C LEU A 75 5.32 22.91 -4.01
N THR A 76 4.80 23.86 -4.80
CA THR A 76 4.93 25.30 -4.55
C THR A 76 4.27 25.70 -3.23
N MET A 77 3.07 25.16 -2.97
CA MET A 77 2.40 25.35 -1.69
C MET A 77 3.24 24.80 -0.53
N LEU A 78 3.77 23.59 -0.64
CA LEU A 78 4.64 23.01 0.40
C LEU A 78 5.90 23.84 0.65
N ALA A 79 6.54 24.35 -0.42
CA ALA A 79 7.68 25.25 -0.28
C ALA A 79 7.29 26.58 0.39
N SER A 80 6.12 27.15 0.06
CA SER A 80 5.62 28.38 0.70
C SER A 80 5.33 28.22 2.20
N LEU A 81 5.03 26.99 2.63
CA LEU A 81 4.84 26.63 4.04
C LEU A 81 6.17 26.31 4.75
N GLY A 82 7.32 26.40 4.06
CA GLY A 82 8.64 26.04 4.59
C GLY A 82 8.85 24.53 4.76
N LEU A 83 7.98 23.70 4.17
CA LEU A 83 8.07 22.23 4.22
C LEU A 83 8.99 21.65 3.15
N LEU A 84 9.27 22.42 2.10
CA LEU A 84 10.27 22.09 1.08
C LEU A 84 11.27 23.25 0.93
N PRO A 85 12.57 22.95 0.75
CA PRO A 85 13.61 23.95 0.58
C PRO A 85 13.57 24.62 -0.80
N ALA A 86 13.01 23.93 -1.79
CA ALA A 86 12.90 24.38 -3.17
C ALA A 86 11.82 23.58 -3.91
N VAL A 87 11.47 24.03 -5.12
CA VAL A 87 10.48 23.39 -6.00
C VAL A 87 11.18 22.98 -7.30
N PRO A 88 11.05 21.71 -7.74
CA PRO A 88 11.53 21.30 -9.06
C PRO A 88 10.87 22.11 -10.17
N LYS A 89 11.57 22.32 -11.28
CA LYS A 89 10.98 22.97 -12.45
C LYS A 89 9.80 22.13 -12.98
N PRO A 90 8.70 22.75 -13.46
CA PRO A 90 7.54 22.01 -13.96
C PRO A 90 7.88 20.96 -15.02
N GLN A 91 8.84 21.27 -15.90
CA GLN A 91 9.30 20.34 -16.94
C GLN A 91 10.00 19.09 -16.39
N HIS A 92 10.43 19.09 -15.13
CA HIS A 92 11.06 17.92 -14.49
C HIS A 92 10.03 16.99 -13.84
N ILE A 93 8.73 17.30 -13.93
CA ILE A 93 7.63 16.50 -13.37
C ILE A 93 6.94 15.69 -14.46
N TRP A 94 6.93 14.37 -14.32
CA TRP A 94 6.45 13.40 -15.30
C TRP A 94 5.39 12.46 -14.69
N PRO A 95 4.11 12.83 -14.74
CA PRO A 95 3.00 11.96 -14.39
C PRO A 95 2.72 10.99 -15.56
N VAL A 96 3.29 9.79 -15.51
CA VAL A 96 3.23 8.82 -16.63
C VAL A 96 1.83 8.31 -16.92
N ALA A 97 0.90 8.43 -15.96
CA ALA A 97 -0.49 8.04 -16.13
C ALA A 97 -1.36 9.16 -16.73
N HIS A 98 -0.86 10.40 -16.77
CA HIS A 98 -1.62 11.51 -17.33
C HIS A 98 -1.86 11.33 -18.84
N PRO A 99 -3.08 11.54 -19.39
CA PRO A 99 -3.38 11.31 -20.81
C PRO A 99 -2.50 12.10 -21.80
N GLY A 100 -1.99 13.25 -21.37
CA GLY A 100 -1.06 14.07 -22.16
C GLY A 100 0.40 13.59 -22.16
N PHE A 101 0.76 12.59 -21.34
CA PHE A 101 2.12 12.08 -21.23
C PHE A 101 2.67 11.55 -22.57
N PRO A 102 1.95 10.69 -23.34
CA PRO A 102 2.47 10.18 -24.61
C PRO A 102 2.80 11.30 -25.61
N ALA A 103 1.93 12.29 -25.75
CA ALA A 103 2.14 13.43 -26.65
C ALA A 103 3.36 14.26 -26.22
N ARG A 104 3.49 14.52 -24.92
CA ARG A 104 4.65 15.23 -24.35
C ARG A 104 5.94 14.44 -24.55
N PHE A 105 5.93 13.14 -24.30
CA PHE A 105 7.11 12.27 -24.49
C PHE A 105 7.59 12.30 -25.94
N ILE A 106 6.68 12.14 -26.90
CA ILE A 106 7.01 12.20 -28.34
C ILE A 106 7.57 13.58 -28.72
N ALA A 107 7.01 14.66 -28.18
CA ALA A 107 7.46 16.01 -28.46
C ALA A 107 8.87 16.30 -27.88
N GLU A 108 9.17 15.79 -26.68
CA GLU A 108 10.46 16.01 -26.01
C GLU A 108 11.56 15.03 -26.44
N PHE A 109 11.19 13.85 -26.95
CA PHE A 109 12.11 12.79 -27.37
C PHE A 109 11.77 12.25 -28.77
N PRO A 110 11.82 13.09 -29.82
CA PRO A 110 11.39 12.71 -31.17
C PRO A 110 12.27 11.61 -31.80
N GLU A 111 13.50 11.42 -31.30
CA GLU A 111 14.42 10.38 -31.74
C GLU A 111 14.15 9.01 -31.10
N HIS A 112 13.36 8.96 -30.03
CA HIS A 112 12.99 7.72 -29.36
C HIS A 112 11.79 7.07 -30.07
N PRO A 113 11.78 5.73 -30.20
CA PRO A 113 10.60 5.06 -30.73
C PRO A 113 9.38 5.44 -29.89
N PRO A 114 8.20 5.64 -30.52
CA PRO A 114 6.99 5.90 -29.78
C PRO A 114 6.81 4.80 -28.74
N LEU A 115 6.52 5.21 -27.50
CA LEU A 115 6.31 4.26 -26.42
C LEU A 115 5.26 3.24 -26.89
N PRO A 116 5.51 1.93 -26.72
CA PRO A 116 4.67 0.91 -27.32
C PRO A 116 3.21 1.12 -26.89
N ASN A 117 2.28 1.15 -27.85
CA ASN A 117 0.85 1.01 -27.55
C ASN A 117 0.65 -0.38 -26.96
N LEU A 118 0.70 -0.51 -25.64
CA LEU A 118 0.53 -1.81 -25.00
C LEU A 118 -0.96 -2.14 -24.96
N PRO A 119 -1.39 -3.27 -25.55
CA PRO A 119 -2.77 -3.68 -25.52
C PRO A 119 -3.17 -4.07 -24.09
N GLY A 120 -4.24 -3.45 -23.58
CA GLY A 120 -5.22 -4.09 -22.69
C GLY A 120 -4.84 -4.59 -21.30
N ASP A 121 -3.60 -4.45 -20.80
CA ASP A 121 -3.19 -5.02 -19.50
C ASP A 121 -2.82 -3.92 -18.46
N PRO A 122 -3.70 -3.53 -17.53
CA PRO A 122 -3.59 -2.25 -16.79
C PRO A 122 -2.45 -2.08 -15.77
N PRO A 123 -1.97 -3.09 -15.01
CA PRO A 123 -0.99 -2.83 -13.95
C PRO A 123 0.49 -2.89 -14.42
N LEU A 124 0.79 -3.64 -15.47
CA LEU A 124 2.15 -3.73 -16.04
C LEU A 124 2.52 -2.52 -16.92
N HIS A 125 1.50 -1.77 -17.37
CA HIS A 125 1.65 -0.63 -18.28
C HIS A 125 2.51 0.46 -17.65
N TRP A 126 2.11 1.05 -16.51
CA TRP A 126 2.80 2.21 -15.94
C TRP A 126 4.22 1.92 -15.49
N SER A 127 4.49 0.73 -14.98
CA SER A 127 5.84 0.31 -14.57
C SER A 127 6.81 0.30 -15.76
N ARG A 128 6.35 -0.19 -16.92
CA ARG A 128 7.15 -0.20 -18.15
C ARG A 128 7.33 1.21 -18.71
N TYR A 129 6.27 2.04 -18.74
CA TYR A 129 6.40 3.45 -19.15
C TYR A 129 7.38 4.22 -18.25
N LYS A 130 7.33 4.01 -16.93
CA LYS A 130 8.31 4.60 -15.99
C LYS A 130 9.72 4.15 -16.31
N ALA A 131 9.94 2.85 -16.58
CA ALA A 131 11.25 2.31 -16.89
C ALA A 131 11.81 2.85 -18.23
N GLU A 132 10.98 2.89 -19.27
CA GLU A 132 11.36 3.45 -20.59
C GLU A 132 11.62 4.95 -20.51
N LEU A 133 10.77 5.71 -19.81
CA LEU A 133 11.00 7.13 -19.54
C LEU A 133 12.30 7.34 -18.77
N LEU A 134 12.51 6.56 -17.71
CA LEU A 134 13.72 6.64 -16.90
C LEU A 134 14.97 6.35 -17.74
N SER A 135 14.94 5.27 -18.53
CA SER A 135 16.01 4.93 -19.47
C SER A 135 16.30 6.06 -20.45
N THR A 136 15.24 6.60 -21.07
CA THR A 136 15.31 7.71 -22.04
C THR A 136 15.91 8.97 -21.42
N LEU A 137 15.42 9.37 -20.25
CA LEU A 137 15.94 10.50 -19.49
C LEU A 137 17.42 10.31 -19.16
N MET A 138 17.81 9.14 -18.67
CA MET A 138 19.19 8.84 -18.32
C MET A 138 20.13 8.88 -19.53
N HIS A 139 19.72 8.31 -20.68
CA HIS A 139 20.49 8.40 -21.91
C HIS A 139 20.65 9.84 -22.38
N ARG A 140 19.59 10.65 -22.31
CA ARG A 140 19.66 12.08 -22.62
C ARG A 140 20.63 12.80 -21.70
N PHE A 141 20.55 12.60 -20.39
CA PHE A 141 21.44 13.26 -19.43
C PHE A 141 22.91 12.88 -19.61
N ALA A 142 23.21 11.62 -19.92
CA ALA A 142 24.57 11.20 -20.20
C ALA A 142 25.15 11.83 -21.48
N ARG A 143 24.30 12.25 -22.44
CA ARG A 143 24.73 13.02 -23.62
C ARG A 143 24.87 14.51 -23.33
N GLU A 144 23.87 15.09 -22.66
CA GLU A 144 23.74 16.55 -22.49
C GLU A 144 24.54 17.09 -21.30
N THR A 145 24.88 16.25 -20.32
CA THR A 145 25.50 16.65 -19.05
C THR A 145 26.72 15.77 -18.72
N PRO A 146 27.82 15.81 -19.49
CA PRO A 146 28.96 14.90 -19.33
C PRO A 146 29.70 15.02 -17.98
N ALA A 147 29.42 16.07 -17.20
CA ALA A 147 30.02 16.35 -15.90
C ALA A 147 28.98 16.71 -14.81
N GLY A 148 27.69 16.50 -15.06
CA GLY A 148 26.59 16.90 -14.17
C GLY A 148 26.06 15.75 -13.30
N ASN A 149 25.77 16.03 -12.03
CA ASN A 149 24.99 15.13 -11.20
C ASN A 149 23.50 15.30 -11.57
N VAL A 150 22.80 14.21 -11.88
CA VAL A 150 21.35 14.25 -12.12
C VAL A 150 20.63 13.39 -11.09
N THR A 151 19.91 14.02 -10.19
CA THR A 151 19.18 13.33 -9.13
C THR A 151 17.77 13.00 -9.59
N LEU A 152 17.55 11.74 -9.99
CA LEU A 152 16.25 11.31 -10.46
C LEU A 152 15.35 10.77 -9.33
N CYS A 153 14.47 11.62 -8.82
CA CYS A 153 13.52 11.27 -7.77
C CYS A 153 12.28 10.57 -8.35
N LYS A 154 12.23 9.24 -8.31
CA LYS A 154 10.97 8.54 -8.53
C LYS A 154 10.03 8.79 -7.34
N PHE A 155 8.80 9.22 -7.60
CA PHE A 155 7.76 9.34 -6.58
C PHE A 155 6.68 8.32 -6.92
N SER A 156 6.78 7.13 -6.34
CA SER A 156 5.80 6.07 -6.51
C SER A 156 5.15 5.82 -5.17
N ASP A 157 3.91 6.27 -5.06
CA ASP A 157 3.14 6.29 -3.83
C ASP A 157 2.64 4.89 -3.44
N ASP A 158 2.26 4.02 -4.38
CA ASP A 158 1.33 2.94 -4.01
C ASP A 158 1.63 1.53 -4.58
N ASP A 159 2.84 1.16 -5.02
CA ASP A 159 3.05 -0.24 -5.46
C ASP A 159 4.49 -0.77 -5.34
N HIS A 160 4.68 -1.83 -4.56
CA HIS A 160 5.91 -2.63 -4.53
C HIS A 160 6.35 -3.08 -5.93
N LYS A 161 5.41 -3.38 -6.84
CA LYS A 161 5.70 -3.78 -8.23
C LYS A 161 6.33 -2.66 -9.03
N ASN A 162 5.95 -1.41 -8.75
CA ASN A 162 6.62 -0.27 -9.36
C ASN A 162 8.08 -0.23 -8.92
N VAL A 163 8.38 -0.46 -7.64
CA VAL A 163 9.74 -0.51 -7.11
C VAL A 163 10.52 -1.67 -7.73
N GLU A 164 9.98 -2.88 -7.69
CA GLU A 164 10.58 -4.08 -8.30
C GLU A 164 10.84 -3.91 -9.79
N ALA A 165 9.89 -3.35 -10.56
CA ALA A 165 10.09 -3.07 -11.97
C ALA A 165 11.25 -2.08 -12.17
N THR A 166 11.33 -1.01 -11.38
CA THR A 166 12.48 -0.11 -11.45
C THR A 166 13.78 -0.82 -11.10
N LEU A 167 13.81 -1.62 -10.03
CA LEU A 167 15.01 -2.39 -9.65
C LEU A 167 15.39 -3.45 -10.71
N LYS A 168 14.43 -3.97 -11.47
CA LYS A 168 14.66 -4.93 -12.55
C LYS A 168 15.21 -4.26 -13.81
N TYR A 169 14.65 -3.13 -14.22
CA TYR A 169 14.95 -2.49 -15.51
C TYR A 169 16.07 -1.45 -15.44
N LEU A 170 16.33 -0.87 -14.27
CA LEU A 170 17.30 0.21 -14.11
C LEU A 170 18.78 -0.21 -14.09
N PRO A 171 19.19 -1.33 -13.46
CA PRO A 171 20.60 -1.70 -13.38
C PRO A 171 21.31 -1.84 -14.74
N PRO A 172 20.71 -2.45 -15.80
CA PRO A 172 21.32 -2.49 -17.12
C PRO A 172 21.56 -1.09 -17.71
N VAL A 173 20.64 -0.14 -17.46
CA VAL A 173 20.77 1.24 -17.91
C VAL A 173 21.90 1.95 -17.14
N ILE A 174 21.93 1.85 -15.81
CA ILE A 174 23.00 2.43 -14.99
C ILE A 174 24.37 1.89 -15.42
N ALA A 175 24.48 0.59 -15.67
CA ALA A 175 25.73 -0.03 -16.09
C ALA A 175 26.26 0.55 -17.42
N GLN A 176 25.39 0.92 -18.37
CA GLN A 176 25.77 1.54 -19.64
C GLN A 176 26.27 2.99 -19.51
N LEU A 177 26.03 3.64 -18.36
CA LEU A 177 26.37 5.06 -18.18
C LEU A 177 27.75 5.27 -17.53
N GLU A 178 28.49 4.20 -17.21
CA GLU A 178 29.91 4.23 -16.79
C GLU A 178 30.24 5.30 -15.72
N GLY A 179 29.36 5.53 -14.75
CA GLY A 179 29.61 6.50 -13.66
C GLY A 179 29.48 7.98 -14.07
N LYS A 180 28.96 8.29 -15.26
CA LYS A 180 28.73 9.67 -15.74
C LYS A 180 27.55 10.36 -15.08
N VAL A 181 26.66 9.60 -14.42
CA VAL A 181 25.42 10.10 -13.80
C VAL A 181 25.23 9.42 -12.44
N ALA A 182 25.08 10.21 -11.38
CA ALA A 182 24.72 9.72 -10.05
C ALA A 182 23.19 9.60 -9.93
N VAL A 183 22.65 8.38 -10.07
CA VAL A 183 21.20 8.14 -9.99
C VAL A 183 20.80 7.71 -8.59
N GLN A 184 19.90 8.46 -7.96
CA GLN A 184 19.30 8.12 -6.66
C GLN A 184 17.80 7.93 -6.83
N VAL A 185 17.32 6.69 -6.76
CA VAL A 185 15.89 6.39 -6.88
C VAL A 185 15.24 6.40 -5.51
N TYR A 186 14.25 7.25 -5.34
CA TYR A 186 13.44 7.29 -4.12
C TYR A 186 12.13 6.52 -4.27
N SER A 187 11.60 5.98 -3.17
CA SER A 187 10.26 5.40 -3.13
C SER A 187 9.65 5.62 -1.76
N THR A 188 8.39 6.05 -1.73
CA THR A 188 7.62 6.20 -0.50
C THR A 188 6.96 4.88 -0.07
N ALA A 189 7.06 3.82 -0.86
CA ALA A 189 6.52 2.50 -0.54
C ALA A 189 7.48 1.77 0.43
N HIS A 190 6.96 1.33 1.58
CA HIS A 190 7.69 0.42 2.45
C HIS A 190 7.87 -0.93 1.76
N VAL A 191 9.11 -1.34 1.49
CA VAL A 191 9.43 -2.74 1.17
C VAL A 191 10.48 -3.24 2.15
N PRO A 192 10.17 -4.26 2.96
CA PRO A 192 11.19 -5.17 3.45
C PRO A 192 11.01 -6.59 2.87
N PRO A 193 12.07 -7.21 2.31
CA PRO A 193 12.20 -8.68 2.27
C PRO A 193 13.61 -9.17 2.73
N PRO A 194 13.87 -10.47 3.03
CA PRO A 194 13.08 -11.52 3.69
C PRO A 194 13.77 -12.15 4.95
N SER A 195 12.96 -12.93 5.71
CA SER A 195 13.22 -14.06 6.65
C SER A 195 14.29 -14.02 7.77
N MET A 196 13.87 -14.38 9.00
CA MET A 196 14.68 -15.16 9.96
C MET A 196 13.82 -16.20 10.69
N ALA A 197 14.35 -17.42 10.85
CA ALA A 197 13.72 -18.59 11.45
C ALA A 197 13.77 -18.61 12.98
N TYR A 198 12.81 -19.28 13.63
CA TYR A 198 13.03 -19.90 14.93
C TYR A 198 12.10 -21.10 15.20
N ILE A 199 12.60 -22.05 16.01
CA ILE A 199 12.02 -23.34 16.41
C ILE A 199 11.46 -23.20 17.85
N ASP A 200 10.26 -23.71 18.14
CA ASP A 200 9.72 -23.82 19.52
C ASP A 200 9.71 -25.29 20.02
N PRO A 201 10.20 -25.58 21.24
CA PRO A 201 10.30 -26.91 21.85
C PRO A 201 9.29 -27.25 22.98
N SER A 202 7.98 -27.01 22.86
CA SER A 202 7.08 -27.15 24.03
C SER A 202 5.80 -28.00 23.88
N GLY A 203 5.77 -28.97 22.96
CA GLY A 203 4.61 -29.83 22.68
C GLY A 203 3.69 -30.19 23.86
N THR A 204 2.46 -29.68 23.84
CA THR A 204 1.24 -30.39 24.25
C THR A 204 0.00 -29.69 23.65
N ARG A 205 -0.92 -30.45 23.04
CA ARG A 205 -2.07 -29.97 22.24
C ARG A 205 -3.43 -30.30 22.87
N ASP A 206 -4.40 -29.43 22.64
CA ASP A 206 -5.84 -29.65 22.83
C ASP A 206 -6.47 -30.20 21.51
N PRO A 207 -7.08 -31.39 21.51
CA PRO A 207 -7.53 -32.07 20.30
C PRO A 207 -8.79 -31.48 19.63
N GLN A 208 -9.46 -30.46 20.17
CA GLN A 208 -10.72 -29.95 19.60
C GLN A 208 -10.65 -28.56 18.93
N ALA A 209 -9.51 -27.87 18.93
CA ALA A 209 -9.38 -26.51 18.37
C ALA A 209 -8.35 -26.31 17.24
N ASP A 210 -7.49 -27.28 16.94
CA ASP A 210 -6.29 -27.03 16.13
C ASP A 210 -6.51 -27.03 14.61
N LEU A 211 -6.90 -25.90 14.04
CA LEU A 211 -6.17 -25.37 12.89
C LEU A 211 -4.88 -24.79 13.47
N ALA A 212 -3.79 -25.56 13.46
CA ALA A 212 -2.48 -25.07 13.91
C ALA A 212 -1.95 -24.05 12.87
N LEU A 213 -2.49 -22.83 12.93
CA LEU A 213 -1.89 -21.68 12.27
C LEU A 213 -0.55 -21.45 12.96
N ALA A 214 0.53 -21.41 12.18
CA ALA A 214 1.83 -21.02 12.72
C ALA A 214 1.66 -19.66 13.42
N VAL A 215 2.06 -19.56 14.69
CA VAL A 215 1.97 -18.31 15.45
C VAL A 215 3.07 -17.38 14.93
N PRO A 216 2.73 -16.25 14.28
CA PRO A 216 3.74 -15.31 13.81
C PRO A 216 4.46 -14.67 15.01
N GLN A 217 5.75 -14.38 14.83
CA GLN A 217 6.51 -13.58 15.79
C GLN A 217 5.91 -12.16 15.87
N PRO A 218 5.73 -11.59 17.08
CA PRO A 218 5.16 -10.26 17.25
C PRO A 218 6.02 -9.18 16.57
N CYS A 219 5.36 -8.24 15.88
CA CYS A 219 6.04 -7.12 15.22
C CYS A 219 6.59 -6.11 16.25
N SER A 220 7.82 -5.65 16.06
CA SER A 220 8.46 -4.62 16.92
C SER A 220 7.81 -3.24 16.89
N ALA A 221 6.77 -3.03 16.06
CA ALA A 221 6.09 -1.75 15.86
C ALA A 221 4.70 -1.67 16.52
N THR A 222 4.31 -2.61 17.39
CA THR A 222 3.03 -2.54 18.11
C THR A 222 2.98 -1.27 18.97
N HIS A 223 1.91 -0.49 18.81
CA HIS A 223 1.70 0.68 19.66
C HIS A 223 1.52 0.25 21.13
N PRO A 224 2.19 0.87 22.11
CA PRO A 224 2.25 0.38 23.50
C PRO A 224 0.87 0.23 24.17
N ASN A 225 -0.13 0.98 23.70
CA ASN A 225 -1.49 0.97 24.25
C ASN A 225 -2.24 -0.35 24.02
N TRP A 226 -1.84 -1.20 23.06
CA TRP A 226 -2.58 -2.42 22.75
C TRP A 226 -2.51 -3.46 23.87
N HIS A 227 -1.40 -3.57 24.60
CA HIS A 227 -1.24 -4.57 25.68
C HIS A 227 -2.25 -4.42 26.82
N SER A 228 -2.82 -3.23 27.01
CA SER A 228 -3.87 -2.95 27.97
C SER A 228 -5.28 -2.92 27.37
N ALA A 229 -5.41 -3.05 26.05
CA ALA A 229 -6.68 -2.93 25.36
C ALA A 229 -7.47 -4.25 25.44
N SER A 230 -8.78 -4.15 25.69
CA SER A 230 -9.74 -5.22 25.44
C SER A 230 -10.42 -4.93 24.11
N LEU A 231 -10.35 -5.88 23.18
CA LEU A 231 -10.93 -5.73 21.84
C LEU A 231 -12.10 -6.67 21.62
N THR A 232 -13.04 -6.22 20.81
CA THR A 232 -14.13 -7.04 20.29
C THR A 232 -14.02 -7.10 18.78
N ILE A 233 -14.14 -8.29 18.19
CA ILE A 233 -14.21 -8.50 16.75
C ILE A 233 -15.62 -8.96 16.37
N ASN A 234 -16.21 -8.36 15.35
CA ASN A 234 -17.48 -8.80 14.79
C ASN A 234 -17.28 -9.79 13.64
N THR A 235 -17.45 -11.08 13.92
CA THR A 235 -17.42 -12.15 12.91
C THR A 235 -18.18 -13.38 13.38
N SER A 236 -19.02 -13.94 12.50
CA SER A 236 -19.64 -15.27 12.68
C SER A 236 -18.81 -16.39 12.05
N ASN A 237 -17.78 -16.04 11.26
CA ASN A 237 -16.95 -17.01 10.57
C ASN A 237 -15.88 -17.57 11.51
N LYS A 238 -15.97 -18.86 11.82
CA LYS A 238 -15.05 -19.57 12.73
C LYS A 238 -13.59 -19.54 12.28
N PHE A 239 -13.33 -19.56 10.97
CA PHE A 239 -11.98 -19.47 10.43
C PHE A 239 -11.39 -18.09 10.68
N LYS A 240 -12.14 -17.02 10.35
CA LYS A 240 -11.73 -15.64 10.63
C LYS A 240 -11.48 -15.42 12.13
N ALA A 241 -12.37 -15.95 12.98
CA ALA A 241 -12.20 -15.86 14.43
C ALA A 241 -10.91 -16.55 14.92
N ALA A 242 -10.55 -17.70 14.34
CA ALA A 242 -9.29 -18.38 14.65
C ALA A 242 -8.06 -17.57 14.21
N GLU A 243 -8.10 -16.98 13.02
CA GLU A 243 -7.05 -16.06 12.55
C GLU A 243 -6.90 -14.86 13.48
N PHE A 244 -7.99 -14.16 13.81
CA PHE A 244 -7.91 -13.00 14.71
C PHE A 244 -7.38 -13.35 16.10
N ARG A 245 -7.78 -14.48 16.67
CA ARG A 245 -7.21 -14.96 17.94
C ARG A 245 -5.70 -15.18 17.82
N THR A 246 -5.26 -15.81 16.74
CA THR A 246 -3.83 -16.03 16.47
C THR A 246 -3.08 -14.70 16.34
N TYR A 247 -3.68 -13.72 15.66
CA TYR A 247 -3.01 -12.48 15.28
C TYR A 247 -3.02 -11.39 16.36
N LEU A 248 -4.10 -11.30 17.16
CA LEU A 248 -4.31 -10.19 18.08
C LEU A 248 -4.05 -10.57 19.53
N LEU A 249 -4.36 -11.79 19.95
CA LEU A 249 -4.25 -12.20 21.36
C LEU A 249 -2.85 -11.99 21.96
N PRO A 250 -1.73 -12.16 21.25
CA PRO A 250 -0.40 -11.85 21.77
C PRO A 250 -0.17 -10.34 22.07
N HIS A 251 -1.00 -9.46 21.53
CA HIS A 251 -0.82 -8.02 21.55
C HIS A 251 -1.85 -7.28 22.42
N VAL A 252 -2.89 -7.96 22.90
CA VAL A 252 -4.02 -7.34 23.62
C VAL A 252 -4.26 -7.99 24.98
N HIS A 253 -4.90 -7.26 25.88
CA HIS A 253 -5.27 -7.79 27.20
C HIS A 253 -6.36 -8.87 27.10
N ALA A 254 -7.39 -8.58 26.30
CA ALA A 254 -8.51 -9.48 26.07
C ALA A 254 -9.02 -9.33 24.64
N LEU A 255 -9.56 -10.42 24.11
CA LEU A 255 -10.10 -10.48 22.76
C LEU A 255 -11.42 -11.26 22.74
N ASP A 256 -12.52 -10.54 22.56
CA ASP A 256 -13.86 -11.08 22.46
C ASP A 256 -14.30 -11.19 21.00
N MET A 257 -15.12 -12.20 20.70
CA MET A 257 -15.72 -12.41 19.40
C MET A 257 -17.23 -12.28 19.53
N HIS A 258 -17.83 -11.43 18.70
CA HIS A 258 -19.29 -11.28 18.61
C HIS A 258 -19.74 -11.55 17.18
N ALA A 259 -20.96 -12.04 17.03
CA ALA A 259 -21.60 -12.24 15.74
C ALA A 259 -22.84 -11.33 15.68
N HIS A 260 -22.67 -10.16 15.10
CA HIS A 260 -23.73 -9.23 14.75
C HIS A 260 -23.85 -9.20 13.22
N ASP A 261 -24.92 -9.82 12.73
CA ASP A 261 -25.24 -9.81 11.32
C ASP A 261 -25.77 -8.43 10.93
N LEU A 262 -25.18 -7.83 9.90
CA LEU A 262 -25.53 -6.49 9.40
C LEU A 262 -25.86 -6.61 7.92
N PRO A 263 -26.92 -5.95 7.43
CA PRO A 263 -27.15 -5.88 5.99
C PRO A 263 -26.00 -5.13 5.33
N GLU A 264 -25.50 -5.65 4.21
CA GLU A 264 -24.34 -5.07 3.51
C GLU A 264 -24.80 -4.21 2.33
N PRO A 265 -24.34 -2.94 2.23
CA PRO A 265 -24.57 -2.12 1.04
C PRO A 265 -24.11 -2.80 -0.24
N ASP A 266 -24.92 -2.72 -1.30
CA ASP A 266 -24.46 -3.05 -2.66
C ASP A 266 -23.63 -1.85 -3.17
N SER A 267 -22.35 -1.85 -2.81
CA SER A 267 -21.43 -0.73 -3.01
C SER A 267 -19.98 -1.21 -3.01
N ASP A 268 -19.05 -0.27 -3.13
CA ASP A 268 -17.61 -0.56 -3.08
C ASP A 268 -17.16 -1.05 -1.68
N PRO A 269 -16.01 -1.76 -1.59
CA PRO A 269 -15.53 -2.32 -0.34
C PRO A 269 -15.37 -1.31 0.80
N LEU A 270 -14.96 -0.07 0.48
CA LEU A 270 -14.74 0.96 1.47
C LEU A 270 -16.06 1.46 2.04
N THR A 271 -17.08 1.66 1.18
CA THR A 271 -18.43 2.03 1.62
C THR A 271 -19.05 0.95 2.52
N ILE A 272 -18.91 -0.32 2.16
CA ILE A 272 -19.36 -1.46 2.98
C ILE A 272 -18.66 -1.45 4.34
N MET A 273 -17.33 -1.33 4.36
CA MET A 273 -16.57 -1.31 5.60
C MET A 273 -16.97 -0.15 6.50
N ARG A 274 -17.10 1.06 5.92
CA ARG A 274 -17.54 2.26 6.64
C ARG A 274 -18.92 2.06 7.26
N TYR A 275 -19.86 1.47 6.51
CA TYR A 275 -21.20 1.14 7.02
C TYR A 275 -21.14 0.13 8.18
N LYS A 276 -20.45 -1.01 7.98
CA LYS A 276 -20.33 -2.08 8.98
C LYS A 276 -19.70 -1.58 10.27
N ALA A 277 -18.60 -0.83 10.17
CA ALA A 277 -17.94 -0.26 11.34
C ALA A 277 -18.84 0.75 12.08
N SER A 278 -19.65 1.54 11.36
CA SER A 278 -20.54 2.54 11.97
C SER A 278 -21.73 1.94 12.72
N HIS A 279 -22.13 0.71 12.39
CA HIS A 279 -23.35 0.07 12.94
C HIS A 279 -23.07 -1.11 13.87
N VAL A 280 -21.81 -1.52 14.02
CA VAL A 280 -21.45 -2.62 14.91
C VAL A 280 -21.52 -2.19 16.38
N CYS A 281 -21.97 -3.11 17.22
CA CYS A 281 -22.05 -2.92 18.67
C CYS A 281 -21.26 -4.05 19.38
N PRO A 282 -20.57 -3.76 20.49
CA PRO A 282 -20.43 -2.45 21.15
C PRO A 282 -19.52 -1.45 20.41
N PRO A 283 -19.55 -0.14 20.76
CA PRO A 283 -18.61 0.85 20.21
C PRO A 283 -17.16 0.42 20.38
N GLY A 284 -16.34 0.67 19.36
CA GLY A 284 -14.93 0.24 19.32
C GLY A 284 -14.71 -1.20 18.83
N THR A 285 -15.77 -1.94 18.52
CA THR A 285 -15.68 -3.25 17.85
C THR A 285 -15.04 -3.11 16.48
N ILE A 286 -14.16 -4.05 16.13
CA ILE A 286 -13.52 -4.14 14.82
C ILE A 286 -14.38 -5.03 13.92
N CYS A 287 -14.73 -4.53 12.74
CA CYS A 287 -15.35 -5.30 11.68
C CYS A 287 -14.30 -5.69 10.64
N ASP A 288 -14.49 -6.85 10.01
CA ASP A 288 -13.71 -7.28 8.85
C ASP A 288 -14.60 -7.39 7.61
N ASP A 289 -14.02 -7.06 6.46
CA ASP A 289 -14.61 -7.32 5.16
C ASP A 289 -13.53 -7.69 4.15
N THR A 290 -13.88 -8.53 3.19
CA THR A 290 -12.92 -9.08 2.24
C THR A 290 -13.50 -9.08 0.85
N SER A 291 -12.72 -8.59 -0.12
CA SER A 291 -13.07 -8.64 -1.53
C SER A 291 -12.00 -9.39 -2.34
N LEU A 292 -12.41 -9.94 -3.48
CA LEU A 292 -11.51 -10.51 -4.47
C LEU A 292 -11.72 -9.79 -5.81
N GLU A 293 -10.86 -8.82 -6.10
CA GLU A 293 -10.96 -8.02 -7.31
C GLU A 293 -10.25 -8.73 -8.47
N ILE A 294 -10.93 -8.93 -9.59
CA ILE A 294 -10.39 -9.57 -10.80
C ILE A 294 -10.56 -8.57 -11.94
N PRO A 295 -9.53 -7.74 -12.25
CA PRO A 295 -9.66 -6.65 -13.22
C PRO A 295 -10.16 -7.08 -14.60
N ASP A 296 -9.75 -8.28 -15.04
CA ASP A 296 -10.10 -8.84 -16.34
C ASP A 296 -11.30 -9.80 -16.28
N ALA A 297 -12.12 -9.71 -15.22
CA ALA A 297 -13.35 -10.47 -15.15
C ALA A 297 -14.29 -10.04 -16.29
N HIS A 298 -14.81 -11.01 -17.03
CA HIS A 298 -15.82 -10.76 -18.05
C HIS A 298 -17.08 -10.15 -17.41
N ALA A 299 -17.84 -9.36 -18.16
CA ALA A 299 -19.00 -8.63 -17.62
C ALA A 299 -20.06 -9.54 -16.98
N ASP A 300 -20.16 -10.77 -17.44
CA ASP A 300 -21.01 -11.84 -16.92
C ASP A 300 -20.51 -12.44 -15.59
N ALA A 301 -19.23 -12.32 -15.25
CA ALA A 301 -18.67 -12.74 -13.96
C ALA A 301 -18.38 -11.57 -13.01
N ALA A 302 -18.40 -10.33 -13.50
CA ALA A 302 -18.04 -9.13 -12.74
C ALA A 302 -18.92 -8.91 -11.49
N HIS A 303 -20.19 -9.32 -11.54
CA HIS A 303 -21.13 -9.19 -10.42
C HIS A 303 -20.90 -10.24 -9.31
N LEU A 304 -20.17 -11.31 -9.63
CA LEU A 304 -19.88 -12.44 -8.73
C LEU A 304 -18.52 -12.29 -8.02
N VAL A 305 -17.73 -11.29 -8.39
CA VAL A 305 -16.41 -11.00 -7.81
C VAL A 305 -16.44 -9.70 -7.00
N GLY A 306 -15.30 -9.28 -6.46
CA GLY A 306 -15.23 -8.11 -5.58
C GLY A 306 -15.83 -8.42 -4.21
N THR A 307 -16.74 -7.56 -3.74
CA THR A 307 -17.41 -7.68 -2.44
C THR A 307 -18.41 -8.84 -2.39
N ASN A 308 -18.90 -9.29 -3.56
CA ASN A 308 -19.88 -10.37 -3.69
C ASN A 308 -19.24 -11.77 -3.74
N ILE A 309 -17.93 -11.87 -3.53
CA ILE A 309 -17.18 -13.12 -3.73
C ILE A 309 -17.68 -14.30 -2.88
N LYS A 310 -18.33 -14.02 -1.74
CA LYS A 310 -18.98 -15.03 -0.90
C LYS A 310 -19.99 -15.87 -1.69
N TRP A 311 -20.70 -15.25 -2.63
CA TRP A 311 -21.74 -15.89 -3.44
C TRP A 311 -21.19 -16.42 -4.76
N GLY A 312 -20.16 -15.77 -5.30
CA GLY A 312 -19.57 -16.09 -6.60
C GLY A 312 -18.41 -17.07 -6.63
N ALA A 313 -17.99 -17.65 -5.49
CA ALA A 313 -16.81 -18.51 -5.43
C ALA A 313 -16.86 -19.70 -6.41
N HIS A 314 -18.05 -20.24 -6.68
CA HIS A 314 -18.28 -21.34 -7.62
C HIS A 314 -17.97 -20.97 -9.08
N ALA A 315 -17.98 -19.68 -9.43
CA ALA A 315 -17.68 -19.20 -10.78
C ALA A 315 -16.17 -18.99 -11.03
N LEU A 316 -15.31 -19.13 -10.00
CA LEU A 316 -13.89 -18.84 -10.10
C LEU A 316 -13.13 -19.79 -11.03
N ASP A 317 -13.58 -21.04 -11.21
CA ASP A 317 -12.97 -21.97 -12.16
C ASP A 317 -12.99 -21.41 -13.59
N ALA A 318 -14.03 -20.66 -13.97
CA ALA A 318 -14.13 -20.00 -15.27
C ALA A 318 -13.14 -18.82 -15.44
N LEU A 319 -12.58 -18.35 -14.33
CA LEU A 319 -11.60 -17.26 -14.27
C LEU A 319 -10.18 -17.77 -14.02
N ALA A 320 -9.91 -19.08 -14.14
CA ALA A 320 -8.58 -19.64 -13.96
C ALA A 320 -7.55 -18.98 -14.91
N GLY A 321 -6.36 -18.69 -14.37
CA GLY A 321 -5.28 -17.96 -15.03
C GLY A 321 -5.41 -16.44 -14.97
N LYS A 322 -6.54 -15.89 -14.54
CA LYS A 322 -6.73 -14.44 -14.43
C LYS A 322 -6.03 -13.87 -13.20
N ARG A 323 -5.59 -12.62 -13.34
CA ARG A 323 -5.02 -11.83 -12.24
C ARG A 323 -6.09 -11.42 -11.25
N ALA A 324 -5.77 -11.50 -9.97
CA ALA A 324 -6.67 -11.16 -8.90
C ALA A 324 -5.94 -10.42 -7.77
N LEU A 325 -6.67 -9.56 -7.06
CA LEU A 325 -6.25 -8.85 -5.87
C LEU A 325 -7.18 -9.25 -4.73
N PHE A 326 -6.65 -9.96 -3.75
CA PHE A 326 -7.35 -10.22 -2.50
C PHE A 326 -7.12 -9.03 -1.57
N VAL A 327 -8.21 -8.35 -1.22
CA VAL A 327 -8.21 -7.23 -0.26
C VAL A 327 -8.91 -7.66 1.02
N CYS A 328 -8.33 -7.32 2.17
CA CYS A 328 -9.00 -7.36 3.46
C CYS A 328 -8.97 -5.96 4.08
N MET A 329 -10.12 -5.50 4.53
CA MET A 329 -10.24 -4.27 5.29
C MET A 329 -10.66 -4.58 6.72
N LEU A 330 -10.13 -3.82 7.67
CA LEU A 330 -10.61 -3.75 9.05
C LEU A 330 -11.12 -2.34 9.31
N GLY A 331 -12.29 -2.21 9.94
CA GLY A 331 -12.88 -0.93 10.29
C GLY A 331 -13.13 -0.84 11.78
N ARG A 332 -12.81 0.30 12.38
CA ARG A 332 -13.05 0.60 13.78
C ARG A 332 -13.52 2.04 13.95
N VAL A 333 -14.60 2.23 14.69
CA VAL A 333 -15.03 3.57 15.11
C VAL A 333 -14.12 4.06 16.23
N ARG A 334 -13.65 5.31 16.10
CA ARG A 334 -12.87 6.02 17.10
C ARG A 334 -13.38 7.44 17.27
N ALA A 335 -13.28 7.95 18.49
CA ALA A 335 -13.57 9.36 18.76
C ALA A 335 -12.48 10.24 18.16
N ASN A 336 -12.85 11.27 17.40
CA ASN A 336 -11.95 12.34 16.99
C ASN A 336 -11.91 13.41 18.08
N ALA A 337 -10.76 13.54 18.74
CA ALA A 337 -10.58 14.48 19.86
C ALA A 337 -10.69 15.96 19.44
N GLU A 338 -10.37 16.29 18.19
CA GLU A 338 -10.41 17.67 17.69
C GLU A 338 -11.83 18.08 17.33
N SER A 339 -12.59 17.20 16.67
CA SER A 339 -13.94 17.51 16.20
C SER A 339 -15.04 17.12 17.19
N GLY A 340 -14.73 16.27 18.18
CA GLY A 340 -15.68 15.68 19.10
C GLY A 340 -16.68 14.72 18.46
N LYS A 341 -16.44 14.31 17.21
CA LYS A 341 -17.30 13.39 16.44
C LYS A 341 -16.62 12.03 16.29
N ASP A 342 -17.43 10.99 16.10
CA ASP A 342 -16.94 9.67 15.78
C ASP A 342 -16.51 9.59 14.30
N GLU A 343 -15.43 8.85 14.06
CA GLU A 343 -14.88 8.58 12.73
C GLU A 343 -14.56 7.10 12.59
N VAL A 344 -14.63 6.59 11.36
CA VAL A 344 -14.18 5.23 11.03
C VAL A 344 -12.75 5.30 10.55
N ALA A 345 -11.85 4.65 11.29
CA ALA A 345 -10.51 4.32 10.83
C ALA A 345 -10.57 2.97 10.10
N VAL A 346 -10.07 2.96 8.86
CA VAL A 346 -9.99 1.78 8.01
C VAL A 346 -8.52 1.38 7.85
N TYR A 347 -8.22 0.11 8.08
CA TYR A 347 -6.92 -0.52 7.88
C TYR A 347 -7.06 -1.51 6.73
N ARG A 348 -6.06 -1.58 5.85
CA ARG A 348 -6.18 -2.31 4.59
C ARG A 348 -4.95 -3.16 4.37
N GLY A 349 -5.17 -4.45 4.17
CA GLY A 349 -4.16 -5.34 3.65
C GLY A 349 -4.60 -5.85 2.28
N GLU A 350 -3.62 -6.10 1.42
CA GLU A 350 -3.88 -6.62 0.09
C GLU A 350 -2.79 -7.60 -0.33
N THR A 351 -3.15 -8.54 -1.19
CA THR A 351 -2.21 -9.50 -1.76
C THR A 351 -2.62 -9.78 -3.18
N TRP A 352 -1.68 -9.58 -4.09
CA TRP A 352 -1.83 -9.90 -5.49
C TRP A 352 -1.63 -11.39 -5.73
N GLY A 353 -2.32 -11.94 -6.72
CA GLY A 353 -2.22 -13.34 -7.08
C GLY A 353 -2.93 -13.67 -8.39
N THR A 354 -3.07 -14.96 -8.64
CA THR A 354 -3.70 -15.51 -9.84
C THR A 354 -4.76 -16.51 -9.42
N ILE A 355 -5.89 -16.50 -10.11
CA ILE A 355 -6.93 -17.52 -9.92
C ILE A 355 -6.46 -18.84 -10.52
N CYS A 356 -6.56 -19.92 -9.77
CA CYS A 356 -6.35 -21.28 -10.26
C CYS A 356 -7.70 -22.02 -10.37
N LEU A 357 -7.68 -23.19 -10.99
CA LEU A 357 -8.74 -24.17 -10.74
C LEU A 357 -8.73 -24.52 -9.26
N GLU A 358 -9.90 -24.81 -8.70
CA GLU A 358 -10.05 -25.21 -7.31
C GLU A 358 -9.00 -26.27 -6.88
N ASP A 359 -8.23 -25.98 -5.83
CA ASP A 359 -7.37 -26.98 -5.18
C ASP A 359 -8.24 -27.93 -4.33
N LYS A 360 -8.90 -28.89 -5.01
CA LYS A 360 -9.87 -29.82 -4.41
C LYS A 360 -9.30 -30.62 -3.25
N ASP A 361 -8.02 -31.00 -3.34
CA ASP A 361 -7.34 -31.73 -2.26
C ASP A 361 -7.18 -30.85 -1.02
N ALA A 362 -6.68 -29.62 -1.18
CA ALA A 362 -6.58 -28.69 -0.06
C ALA A 362 -7.96 -28.31 0.48
N HIS A 363 -8.95 -28.04 -0.38
CA HIS A 363 -10.30 -27.70 0.04
C HIS A 363 -10.94 -28.82 0.88
N ALA A 364 -10.85 -30.09 0.44
CA ALA A 364 -11.41 -31.22 1.19
C ALA A 364 -10.78 -31.43 2.57
N ARG A 365 -9.52 -30.98 2.76
CA ARG A 365 -8.79 -31.06 4.04
C ARG A 365 -9.06 -29.89 4.97
N LEU A 366 -9.65 -28.79 4.48
CA LEU A 366 -10.01 -27.65 5.31
C LEU A 366 -11.21 -28.00 6.22
N ARG A 367 -11.10 -27.66 7.50
CA ARG A 367 -12.13 -27.95 8.51
C ARG A 367 -13.25 -26.89 8.59
N CYS A 368 -13.21 -25.90 7.72
CA CYS A 368 -14.07 -24.73 7.73
C CYS A 368 -14.32 -24.25 6.31
N ALA A 369 -15.45 -23.56 6.08
CA ALA A 369 -15.76 -22.94 4.80
C ALA A 369 -14.70 -21.86 4.47
N PRO A 370 -13.81 -22.09 3.49
CA PRO A 370 -12.66 -21.22 3.27
C PRO A 370 -12.97 -20.03 2.36
N GLY A 371 -14.21 -19.89 1.88
CA GLY A 371 -14.53 -18.94 0.82
C GLY A 371 -13.71 -19.26 -0.44
N PHE A 372 -13.08 -18.26 -1.03
CA PHE A 372 -12.32 -18.38 -2.28
C PHE A 372 -10.86 -18.81 -2.12
N LEU A 373 -10.38 -19.11 -0.91
CA LEU A 373 -8.96 -19.46 -0.67
C LEU A 373 -8.44 -20.65 -1.50
N PRO A 374 -9.25 -21.69 -1.84
CA PRO A 374 -8.82 -22.78 -2.74
C PRO A 374 -8.54 -22.37 -4.19
N TRP A 375 -9.03 -21.20 -4.61
CA TRP A 375 -8.87 -20.69 -5.98
C TRP A 375 -7.80 -19.62 -6.10
N PHE A 376 -7.25 -19.11 -5.01
CA PHE A 376 -6.34 -17.97 -5.04
C PHE A 376 -4.90 -18.40 -4.76
N VAL A 377 -4.03 -18.25 -5.76
CA VAL A 377 -2.59 -18.44 -5.65
C VAL A 377 -1.93 -17.06 -5.49
N PRO A 378 -1.40 -16.70 -4.31
CA PRO A 378 -0.73 -15.42 -4.12
C PRO A 378 0.58 -15.36 -4.95
N ASP A 379 1.03 -14.14 -5.26
CA ASP A 379 2.34 -13.87 -5.83
C ASP A 379 3.45 -14.11 -4.79
N ASP A 380 3.59 -15.36 -4.31
CA ASP A 380 4.66 -15.76 -3.40
C ASP A 380 5.84 -16.32 -4.18
N GLY A 381 6.99 -15.65 -4.10
CA GLY A 381 8.24 -16.11 -4.71
C GLY A 381 8.79 -17.40 -4.09
N ASP A 382 8.43 -17.72 -2.84
CA ASP A 382 8.98 -18.89 -2.15
C ASP A 382 8.21 -20.18 -2.45
N ARG A 383 6.92 -20.08 -2.77
CA ARG A 383 6.05 -21.23 -3.05
C ARG A 383 5.11 -20.93 -4.22
N PRO A 384 5.68 -20.83 -5.43
CA PRO A 384 4.89 -20.55 -6.62
C PRO A 384 3.84 -21.66 -6.85
N GLY A 385 2.63 -21.26 -7.20
CA GLY A 385 1.55 -22.20 -7.56
C GLY A 385 0.73 -22.76 -6.39
N TRP A 386 1.08 -22.44 -5.14
CA TRP A 386 0.30 -22.89 -3.99
C TRP A 386 -0.90 -21.99 -3.74
N SER A 387 -2.11 -22.55 -3.69
CA SER A 387 -3.31 -21.82 -3.26
C SER A 387 -3.20 -21.44 -1.78
N LEU A 388 -3.87 -20.38 -1.33
CA LEU A 388 -3.91 -20.05 0.11
C LEU A 388 -4.47 -21.21 0.95
N ALA A 389 -5.43 -21.96 0.42
CA ALA A 389 -5.91 -23.20 1.06
C ALA A 389 -4.77 -24.21 1.29
N ARG A 390 -3.89 -24.40 0.29
CA ARG A 390 -2.72 -25.29 0.39
C ARG A 390 -1.80 -24.85 1.52
N TYR A 391 -1.49 -23.56 1.66
CA TYR A 391 -0.66 -23.09 2.77
C TYR A 391 -1.23 -23.51 4.13
N ILE A 392 -2.54 -23.31 4.32
CA ILE A 392 -3.23 -23.60 5.57
C ILE A 392 -3.18 -25.09 5.89
N VAL A 393 -3.51 -25.97 4.94
CA VAL A 393 -3.59 -27.42 5.20
C VAL A 393 -2.23 -28.10 5.34
N GLU A 394 -1.18 -27.51 4.77
CA GLU A 394 0.21 -27.96 4.96
C GLU A 394 0.88 -27.34 6.20
N GLY A 395 0.15 -26.54 6.99
CA GLY A 395 0.65 -25.96 8.25
C GLY A 395 1.75 -24.93 8.04
N VAL A 396 1.70 -24.23 6.91
CA VAL A 396 2.73 -23.28 6.49
C VAL A 396 2.33 -21.89 6.90
N ASP A 397 3.28 -21.14 7.45
CA ASP A 397 3.08 -19.71 7.69
C ASP A 397 2.80 -18.98 6.37
N TYR A 398 1.60 -18.44 6.24
CA TYR A 398 1.13 -17.65 5.10
C TYR A 398 0.83 -16.21 5.47
N THR A 399 1.25 -15.75 6.66
CA THR A 399 1.00 -14.38 7.14
C THR A 399 1.57 -13.34 6.18
N ARG A 400 2.71 -13.60 5.54
CA ARG A 400 3.30 -12.73 4.50
C ARG A 400 2.38 -12.46 3.30
N VAL A 401 1.51 -13.41 2.99
CA VAL A 401 0.61 -13.38 1.82
C VAL A 401 -0.86 -13.37 2.23
N ASN A 402 -1.15 -13.14 3.51
CA ASN A 402 -2.51 -13.02 4.03
C ASN A 402 -2.87 -11.53 4.21
N PRO A 403 -3.74 -10.96 3.36
CA PRO A 403 -4.22 -9.59 3.50
C PRO A 403 -4.76 -9.27 4.89
N ARG A 404 -5.39 -10.24 5.57
CA ARG A 404 -5.93 -10.00 6.92
C ARG A 404 -4.84 -9.78 7.94
N TRP A 405 -3.75 -10.54 7.87
CA TRP A 405 -2.58 -10.31 8.72
C TRP A 405 -1.99 -8.92 8.46
N ILE A 406 -1.81 -8.55 7.19
CA ILE A 406 -1.31 -7.22 6.81
C ILE A 406 -2.19 -6.10 7.40
N ALA A 407 -3.51 -6.22 7.28
CA ALA A 407 -4.45 -5.25 7.85
C ALA A 407 -4.37 -5.20 9.40
N VAL A 408 -4.17 -6.35 10.06
CA VAL A 408 -3.96 -6.40 11.52
C VAL A 408 -2.66 -5.71 11.92
N GLN A 409 -1.59 -5.83 11.14
CA GLN A 409 -0.34 -5.12 11.43
C GLN A 409 -0.53 -3.61 11.36
N ASP A 410 -1.29 -3.11 10.39
CA ASP A 410 -1.62 -1.69 10.27
C ASP A 410 -2.51 -1.20 11.42
N LEU A 411 -3.47 -2.03 11.85
CA LEU A 411 -4.28 -1.77 13.04
C LEU A 411 -3.39 -1.62 14.28
N LEU A 412 -2.51 -2.60 14.54
CA LEU A 412 -1.63 -2.60 15.72
C LEU A 412 -0.62 -1.44 15.71
N ALA A 413 -0.26 -0.94 14.53
CA ALA A 413 0.59 0.24 14.36
C ALA A 413 -0.20 1.56 14.33
N GLU A 414 -1.53 1.54 14.45
CA GLU A 414 -2.44 2.69 14.29
C GLU A 414 -2.21 3.46 12.97
N ARG A 415 -1.85 2.72 11.91
CA ARG A 415 -1.64 3.23 10.55
C ARG A 415 -2.90 3.06 9.71
N ALA A 416 -3.89 3.91 9.93
CA ALA A 416 -5.11 3.88 9.12
C ALA A 416 -4.78 4.16 7.65
N TYR A 417 -5.28 3.31 6.74
CA TYR A 417 -5.30 3.55 5.30
C TYR A 417 -6.16 4.77 4.96
N LEU A 418 -7.32 4.87 5.62
CA LEU A 418 -8.21 6.01 5.50
C LEU A 418 -8.92 6.28 6.83
N VAL A 419 -9.16 7.55 7.13
CA VAL A 419 -10.06 7.99 8.19
C VAL A 419 -11.19 8.77 7.56
N CYS A 420 -12.43 8.39 7.86
CA CYS A 420 -13.61 9.00 7.27
C CYS A 420 -14.74 9.16 8.30
N PRO A 421 -15.72 10.07 8.08
CA PRO A 421 -16.88 10.18 8.97
C PRO A 421 -17.65 8.86 9.07
N THR A 422 -18.43 8.64 10.11
CA THR A 422 -19.36 7.50 10.16
C THR A 422 -20.38 7.55 9.02
N LEU A 423 -20.92 6.38 8.65
CA LEU A 423 -22.01 6.24 7.69
C LEU A 423 -23.22 5.67 8.41
N ASP A 424 -23.99 6.52 9.09
CA ASP A 424 -25.09 6.10 9.98
C ASP A 424 -26.38 5.75 9.22
N LYS A 425 -26.44 6.06 7.92
CA LYS A 425 -27.61 5.80 7.06
C LYS A 425 -27.17 5.39 5.67
N TRP A 426 -27.78 4.32 5.16
CA TRP A 426 -27.63 3.89 3.78
C TRP A 426 -28.96 4.10 3.02
N GLN A 427 -28.88 4.70 1.83
CA GLN A 427 -30.04 4.98 0.97
C GLN A 427 -30.00 4.21 -0.36
N GLY A 428 -28.92 3.46 -0.61
CA GLY A 428 -28.73 2.70 -1.84
C GLY A 428 -29.34 1.30 -1.78
N LYS A 429 -28.96 0.46 -2.74
CA LYS A 429 -29.34 -0.96 -2.76
C LYS A 429 -28.59 -1.73 -1.69
N TRP A 430 -29.21 -2.78 -1.18
CA TRP A 430 -28.56 -3.76 -0.33
C TRP A 430 -28.09 -4.92 -1.20
N GLN A 431 -26.97 -5.54 -0.84
CA GLN A 431 -26.62 -6.83 -1.39
C GLN A 431 -27.77 -7.81 -1.12
N LYS A 432 -28.08 -8.61 -2.11
CA LYS A 432 -29.03 -9.71 -1.99
C LYS A 432 -28.28 -10.99 -2.30
N GLU A 433 -28.61 -12.03 -1.56
CA GLU A 433 -28.25 -13.38 -1.99
C GLU A 433 -29.00 -13.60 -3.32
N ASP A 434 -28.27 -13.95 -4.38
CA ASP A 434 -28.93 -14.33 -5.63
C ASP A 434 -29.80 -15.55 -5.30
N GLU A 435 -31.11 -15.40 -5.44
CA GLU A 435 -32.08 -16.50 -5.33
C GLU A 435 -31.88 -17.44 -6.54
N ASN A 436 -30.81 -18.22 -6.51
CA ASN A 436 -30.49 -19.26 -7.49
C ASN A 436 -31.21 -20.58 -7.18
#